data_AF-A0A098TE20-F1
#
_entry.id   AF-A0A098TE20-F1
#
_cell.length_a   1.000
_cell.length_b   1.000
_cell.length_c   1.000
_cell.angle_alpha   90.00
_cell.angle_beta   90.00
_cell.angle_gamma   90.00
#
_symmetry.space_group_name_H-M   'P 1'
#
loop_
_entity.id
_entity.type
_entity.pdbx_description
1 polymer ?
#
loop_
_entity_poly.entity_id
_entity_poly.type
_entity_poly.pdbx_seq_one_letter_code
_entity_poly.pdbx_strand_id
1 'polypeptide(L)'
;MLRRPLNPYLAALVSAVVLIGTLALAIEQRAAILRDGREILLKTEPVDPRDLMRGDYVRLGYTDLSSIDETLVTGPWPDRDTTIPVWLTLAPGEDGAFVARSASFSRPETVAAEEVVLKSLPVRVTVAQPSGGLNAIGRLEFGIERYYVPEGEGLEIEKAQNQGRTTVAVRISPDGAPQIARLMIDGETLYEEPLY
;
A
#
# COMPACT_ATOMS: atom_id res chain seq x y z
N MET A 1 -30.74 -36.98 15.30
CA MET A 1 -29.76 -36.27 16.16
C MET A 1 -30.23 -34.83 16.33
N LEU A 2 -30.90 -34.48 17.44
CA LEU A 2 -31.32 -33.11 17.73
C LEU A 2 -30.09 -32.27 18.09
N ARG A 3 -29.71 -31.30 17.26
CA ARG A 3 -28.77 -30.24 17.68
C ARG A 3 -29.47 -29.41 18.76
N ARG A 4 -28.97 -29.44 20.00
CA ARG A 4 -29.45 -28.54 21.06
C ARG A 4 -29.28 -27.09 20.55
N PRO A 5 -30.32 -26.24 20.62
CA PRO A 5 -30.17 -24.84 20.22
C PRO A 5 -29.19 -24.16 21.15
N LEU A 6 -28.22 -23.41 20.60
CA LEU A 6 -27.33 -22.58 21.40
C LEU A 6 -28.17 -21.57 22.19
N ASN A 7 -27.80 -21.30 23.44
CA ASN A 7 -28.41 -20.22 24.21
C ASN A 7 -28.15 -18.88 23.47
N PRO A 8 -29.20 -18.13 23.08
CA PRO A 8 -29.05 -16.94 22.26
C PRO A 8 -28.21 -15.84 22.93
N TYR A 9 -28.25 -15.74 24.27
CA TYR A 9 -27.44 -14.76 25.01
C TYR A 9 -25.95 -15.12 25.00
N LEU A 10 -25.64 -16.42 25.12
CA LEU A 10 -24.26 -16.89 25.00
C LEU A 10 -23.73 -16.68 23.58
N ALA A 11 -24.55 -16.97 22.57
CA ALA A 11 -24.21 -16.72 21.18
C ALA A 11 -23.96 -15.22 20.91
N ALA A 12 -24.83 -14.33 21.44
CA ALA A 12 -24.66 -12.89 21.31
C ALA A 12 -23.37 -12.38 22.00
N LEU A 13 -23.06 -12.89 23.20
CA LEU A 13 -21.84 -12.53 23.92
C LEU A 13 -20.58 -12.97 23.15
N VAL A 14 -20.57 -14.20 22.64
CA VAL A 14 -19.45 -14.71 21.84
C VAL A 14 -19.26 -13.87 20.58
N SER A 15 -20.34 -13.55 19.87
CA SER A 15 -20.28 -12.69 18.68
C SER A 15 -19.74 -11.30 19.00
N ALA A 16 -20.17 -10.69 20.10
CA ALA A 16 -19.66 -9.38 20.52
C ALA A 16 -18.16 -9.42 20.84
N VAL A 17 -17.71 -10.44 21.58
CA VAL A 17 -16.28 -10.63 21.89
C VAL A 17 -15.47 -10.84 20.61
N VAL A 18 -15.97 -11.64 19.67
CA VAL A 18 -15.31 -11.85 18.37
C VAL A 18 -15.21 -10.54 17.60
N LEU A 19 -16.28 -9.76 17.50
CA LEU A 19 -16.28 -8.48 16.80
C LEU A 19 -15.28 -7.48 17.41
N ILE A 20 -15.33 -7.30 18.73
CA ILE A 20 -14.39 -6.41 19.44
C ILE A 20 -12.95 -6.90 19.26
N GLY A 21 -12.73 -8.21 19.39
CA GLY A 21 -11.42 -8.84 19.16
C GLY A 21 -10.90 -8.59 17.76
N THR A 22 -11.74 -8.72 16.72
CA THR A 22 -11.32 -8.46 15.33
C THR A 22 -10.95 -6.99 15.09
N LEU A 23 -11.66 -6.05 15.70
CA LEU A 23 -11.33 -4.62 15.59
C LEU A 23 -10.03 -4.29 16.31
N ALA A 24 -9.84 -4.81 17.53
CA ALA A 24 -8.60 -4.63 18.28
C ALA A 24 -7.39 -5.22 17.53
N LEU A 25 -7.54 -6.40 16.93
CA LEU A 25 -6.49 -7.01 16.10
C LEU A 25 -6.17 -6.16 14.86
N ALA A 26 -7.17 -5.56 14.21
CA ALA A 26 -6.94 -4.71 13.04
C ALA A 26 -6.16 -3.43 13.40
N ILE A 27 -6.45 -2.82 14.56
CA ILE A 27 -5.71 -1.66 15.07
C ILE A 27 -4.28 -2.06 15.43
N GLU A 28 -4.10 -3.14 16.19
CA GLU A 28 -2.76 -3.61 16.59
C GLU A 28 -1.91 -3.98 15.38
N GLN A 29 -2.49 -4.56 14.34
CA GLN A 29 -1.77 -4.83 13.09
C GLN A 29 -1.20 -3.54 12.49
N ARG A 30 -1.99 -2.47 12.37
CA ARG A 30 -1.51 -1.18 11.85
C ARG A 30 -0.44 -0.56 12.76
N ALA A 31 -0.68 -0.57 14.07
CA ALA A 31 0.25 -0.04 15.06
C ALA A 31 1.60 -0.79 15.03
N ALA A 32 1.57 -2.11 14.87
CA ALA A 32 2.77 -2.94 14.75
C ALA A 32 3.58 -2.60 13.49
N ILE A 33 2.93 -2.31 12.35
CA ILE A 33 3.63 -1.86 11.14
C ILE A 33 4.32 -0.52 11.40
N LEU A 34 3.63 0.45 11.99
CA LEU A 34 4.22 1.76 12.30
C LEU A 34 5.40 1.65 13.29
N ARG A 35 5.28 0.77 14.29
CA ARG A 35 6.31 0.58 15.32
C ARG A 35 7.52 -0.20 14.81
N ASP A 36 7.29 -1.35 14.18
CA ASP A 36 8.32 -2.37 13.91
C ASP A 36 8.67 -2.49 12.41
N GLY A 37 7.90 -1.86 11.53
CA GLY A 37 8.10 -1.90 10.08
C GLY A 37 9.38 -1.18 9.65
N ARG A 38 9.96 -1.64 8.54
CA ARG A 38 11.10 -0.99 7.91
C ARG A 38 10.64 0.32 7.29
N GLU A 39 11.23 1.43 7.72
CA GLU A 39 10.96 2.74 7.12
C GLU A 39 11.66 2.89 5.77
N ILE A 40 10.92 3.36 4.77
CA ILE A 40 11.43 3.80 3.48
C ILE A 40 10.84 5.15 3.11
N LEU A 41 11.51 5.85 2.21
CA LEU A 41 11.02 7.10 1.61
C LEU A 41 10.50 6.82 0.21
N LEU A 42 9.29 7.30 -0.07
CA LEU A 42 8.68 7.26 -1.40
C LEU A 42 8.49 8.68 -1.91
N LYS A 43 8.79 8.88 -3.20
CA LYS A 43 8.45 10.12 -3.90
C LYS A 43 7.00 10.09 -4.31
N THR A 44 6.35 11.24 -4.16
CA THR A 44 4.98 11.41 -4.63
C THR A 44 4.96 12.24 -5.90
N GLU A 45 3.99 11.94 -6.75
CA GLU A 45 3.81 12.64 -8.01
C GLU A 45 2.59 13.56 -8.03
N PRO A 46 2.60 14.57 -8.91
CA PRO A 46 1.45 15.43 -9.17
C PRO A 46 0.19 14.61 -9.47
N VAL A 47 -0.91 14.92 -8.78
CA VAL A 47 -2.23 14.36 -9.06
C VAL A 47 -3.15 15.47 -9.54
N ASP A 48 -3.91 15.21 -10.61
CA ASP A 48 -4.92 16.13 -11.14
C ASP A 48 -5.95 16.54 -10.06
N PRO A 49 -6.10 17.85 -9.76
CA PRO A 49 -7.01 18.33 -8.71
C PRO A 49 -8.45 17.95 -9.01
N ARG A 50 -9.09 17.25 -8.06
CA ARG A 50 -10.55 17.13 -8.01
C ARG A 50 -11.06 17.80 -6.75
N ASP A 51 -12.13 18.56 -6.92
CA ASP A 51 -12.89 19.34 -5.93
C ASP A 51 -12.71 18.84 -4.47
N LEU A 52 -11.79 19.48 -3.74
CA LEU A 52 -11.33 19.13 -2.39
C LEU A 52 -12.38 19.42 -1.29
N MET A 53 -13.53 20.02 -1.64
CA MET A 53 -14.57 20.40 -0.67
C MET A 53 -15.43 19.22 -0.19
N ARG A 54 -14.92 17.98 -0.21
CA ARG A 54 -15.65 16.78 0.21
C ARG A 54 -14.75 15.80 0.95
N GLY A 55 -14.18 16.27 2.06
CA GLY A 55 -13.34 15.51 2.99
C GLY A 55 -11.85 15.67 2.66
N ASP A 56 -11.11 16.27 3.57
CA ASP A 56 -9.70 16.65 3.40
C ASP A 56 -8.78 15.43 3.44
N TYR A 57 -8.59 14.82 2.28
CA TYR A 57 -7.47 13.92 2.07
C TYR A 57 -6.72 14.35 0.81
N VAL A 58 -5.40 14.20 0.85
CA VAL A 58 -4.55 14.35 -0.32
C VAL A 58 -4.39 12.99 -0.97
N ARG A 59 -4.43 12.97 -2.31
CA ARG A 59 -4.14 11.76 -3.06
C ARG A 59 -2.64 11.70 -3.30
N LEU A 60 -2.05 10.55 -2.99
CA LEU A 60 -0.63 10.29 -3.17
C LEU A 60 -0.47 9.41 -4.41
N GLY A 61 0.20 9.93 -5.43
CA GLY A 61 0.59 9.17 -6.62
C GLY A 61 2.00 8.63 -6.51
N TYR A 62 2.22 7.37 -6.88
CA TYR A 62 3.53 6.73 -6.87
C TYR A 62 3.79 6.12 -8.26
N THR A 63 4.00 6.88 -9.33
CA THR A 63 3.98 6.31 -10.69
C THR A 63 5.04 5.24 -10.90
N ASP A 64 6.25 5.42 -10.35
CA ASP A 64 7.33 4.42 -10.37
C ASP A 64 6.93 3.07 -9.76
N LEU A 65 5.89 3.04 -8.91
CA LEU A 65 5.37 1.83 -8.26
C LEU A 65 4.00 1.41 -8.81
N SER A 66 3.20 2.37 -9.27
CA SER A 66 1.80 2.17 -9.68
C SER A 66 1.70 1.59 -11.10
N SER A 67 2.71 1.85 -11.94
CA SER A 67 2.77 1.38 -13.33
C SER A 67 4.10 0.69 -13.58
N ILE A 68 4.13 -0.62 -13.40
CA ILE A 68 5.34 -1.43 -13.57
C ILE A 68 5.47 -1.86 -15.03
N ASP A 69 6.66 -1.67 -15.59
CA ASP A 69 7.04 -2.20 -16.88
C ASP A 69 7.14 -3.73 -16.80
N GLU A 70 6.57 -4.44 -17.79
CA GLU A 70 6.62 -5.90 -17.89
C GLU A 70 8.04 -6.46 -17.86
N THR A 71 9.03 -5.68 -18.29
CA THR A 71 10.45 -6.05 -18.27
C THR A 71 11.05 -6.17 -16.87
N LEU A 72 10.41 -5.55 -15.85
CA LEU A 72 10.80 -5.69 -14.45
C LEU A 72 10.21 -6.95 -13.80
N VAL A 73 9.30 -7.65 -14.49
CA VAL A 73 8.67 -8.86 -13.96
C VAL A 73 9.66 -10.02 -14.02
N THR A 74 9.95 -10.57 -12.85
CA THR A 74 10.81 -11.74 -12.69
C THR A 74 9.98 -12.96 -12.31
N GLY A 75 10.40 -14.13 -12.78
CA GLY A 75 9.68 -15.38 -12.57
C GLY A 75 8.53 -15.61 -13.56
N PRO A 76 7.75 -16.69 -13.36
CA PRO A 76 6.69 -17.08 -14.28
C PRO A 76 5.48 -16.15 -14.14
N TRP A 77 4.91 -15.78 -15.29
CA TRP A 77 3.57 -15.21 -15.35
C TRP A 77 2.53 -16.29 -14.99
N PRO A 78 1.33 -15.90 -14.51
CA PRO A 78 0.22 -16.83 -14.33
C PRO A 78 -0.15 -17.54 -15.65
N ASP A 79 -0.74 -18.73 -15.57
CA ASP A 79 -1.16 -19.49 -16.77
C ASP A 79 -2.38 -18.89 -17.49
N ARG A 80 -3.11 -18.01 -16.81
CA ARG A 80 -4.35 -17.38 -17.28
C ARG A 80 -4.58 -16.06 -16.57
N ASP A 81 -5.45 -15.25 -17.16
CA ASP A 81 -5.95 -14.03 -16.55
C ASP A 81 -6.43 -14.29 -15.11
N THR A 82 -5.99 -13.44 -14.20
CA THR A 82 -6.26 -13.61 -12.78
C THR A 82 -6.29 -12.26 -12.06
N THR A 83 -6.64 -12.28 -10.78
CA THR A 83 -6.56 -11.13 -9.89
C THR A 83 -5.79 -11.52 -8.65
N ILE A 84 -4.55 -11.07 -8.54
CA ILE A 84 -3.59 -11.45 -7.51
C ILE A 84 -2.77 -10.24 -7.08
N PRO A 85 -2.20 -10.22 -5.87
CA PRO A 85 -1.23 -9.19 -5.50
C PRO A 85 0.06 -9.35 -6.31
N VAL A 86 0.72 -8.22 -6.58
CA VAL A 86 2.06 -8.16 -7.13
C VAL A 86 3.02 -7.75 -6.02
N TRP A 87 4.17 -8.42 -5.98
CA TRP A 87 5.23 -8.18 -5.02
C TRP A 87 6.35 -7.40 -5.69
N LEU A 88 6.63 -6.20 -5.21
CA LEU A 88 7.72 -5.37 -5.66
C LEU A 88 8.91 -5.52 -4.73
N THR A 89 10.11 -5.68 -5.29
CA THR A 89 11.36 -5.52 -4.55
C THR A 89 11.85 -4.11 -4.80
N LEU A 90 11.93 -3.31 -3.73
CA LEU A 90 12.36 -1.92 -3.78
C LEU A 90 13.77 -1.80 -3.22
N ALA A 91 14.56 -0.91 -3.82
CA ALA A 91 15.89 -0.55 -3.34
C ALA A 91 16.03 0.98 -3.31
N PRO A 92 16.93 1.54 -2.47
CA PRO A 92 17.20 2.97 -2.50
C PRO A 92 17.68 3.42 -3.89
N GLY A 93 17.11 4.51 -4.37
CA GLY A 93 17.55 5.25 -5.55
C GLY A 93 18.69 6.22 -5.23
N GLU A 94 19.14 6.96 -6.24
CA GLU A 94 20.26 7.91 -6.12
C GLU A 94 19.96 9.07 -5.15
N ASP A 95 18.69 9.42 -5.02
CA ASP A 95 18.17 10.48 -4.15
C ASP A 95 17.73 9.98 -2.77
N GLY A 96 17.95 8.70 -2.47
CA GLY A 96 17.53 8.03 -1.23
C GLY A 96 16.06 7.61 -1.18
N ALA A 97 15.24 7.98 -2.17
CA ALA A 97 13.88 7.45 -2.31
C ALA A 97 13.92 6.04 -2.90
N PHE A 98 13.05 5.17 -2.43
CA PHE A 98 13.01 3.78 -2.88
C PHE A 98 12.31 3.66 -4.23
N VAL A 99 12.90 2.88 -5.13
CA VAL A 99 12.40 2.61 -6.48
C VAL A 99 12.21 1.11 -6.70
N ALA A 100 11.25 0.74 -7.56
CA ALA A 100 11.03 -0.66 -7.92
C ALA A 100 12.19 -1.20 -8.76
N ARG A 101 12.82 -2.29 -8.32
CA ARG A 101 13.88 -3.00 -9.04
C ARG A 101 13.38 -4.25 -9.75
N SER A 102 12.39 -4.91 -9.16
CA SER A 102 11.73 -6.06 -9.77
C SER A 102 10.29 -6.18 -9.26
N ALA A 103 9.47 -6.87 -10.05
CA ALA A 103 8.13 -7.28 -9.69
C ALA A 103 7.98 -8.79 -9.86
N SER A 104 7.10 -9.40 -9.08
CA SER A 104 6.82 -10.84 -9.16
C SER A 104 5.40 -11.16 -8.67
N PHE A 105 4.85 -12.29 -9.12
CA PHE A 105 3.51 -12.74 -8.73
C PHE A 105 3.51 -13.65 -7.50
N SER A 106 4.69 -13.93 -6.95
CA SER A 106 4.90 -14.67 -5.71
C SER A 106 5.88 -13.91 -4.85
N ARG A 107 5.70 -13.97 -3.53
CA ARG A 107 6.59 -13.28 -2.59
C ARG A 107 8.05 -13.73 -2.80
N PRO A 108 9.01 -12.80 -3.00
CA PRO A 108 10.43 -13.14 -3.01
C PRO A 108 10.87 -13.78 -1.68
N GLU A 109 11.58 -14.90 -1.74
CA GLU A 109 12.06 -15.61 -0.54
C GLU A 109 13.24 -14.89 0.12
N THR A 110 14.10 -14.28 -0.69
CA THR A 110 15.30 -13.58 -0.25
C THR A 110 15.44 -12.26 -1.00
N VAL A 111 15.70 -11.19 -0.26
CA VAL A 111 16.07 -9.87 -0.78
C VAL A 111 17.35 -9.40 -0.12
N ALA A 112 18.07 -8.48 -0.75
CA ALA A 112 19.28 -7.90 -0.17
C ALA A 112 18.96 -7.10 1.11
N ALA A 113 19.98 -6.85 1.94
CA ALA A 113 19.80 -6.20 3.24
C ALA A 113 19.25 -4.76 3.15
N GLU A 114 19.50 -4.07 2.02
CA GLU A 114 19.03 -2.72 1.72
C GLU A 114 17.70 -2.70 0.94
N GLU A 115 17.22 -3.87 0.53
CA GLU A 115 15.97 -4.02 -0.19
C GLU A 115 14.79 -4.27 0.74
N VAL A 116 13.60 -3.93 0.26
CA VAL A 116 12.34 -4.20 0.95
C VAL A 116 11.33 -4.76 -0.03
N VAL A 117 10.52 -5.69 0.44
CA VAL A 117 9.41 -6.25 -0.33
C VAL A 117 8.15 -5.47 -0.03
N LEU A 118 7.56 -4.85 -1.05
CA LEU A 118 6.27 -4.17 -0.99
C LEU A 118 5.19 -5.01 -1.69
N LYS A 119 4.06 -5.22 -1.02
CA LYS A 119 2.93 -5.98 -1.54
C LYS A 119 1.83 -5.03 -2.01
N SER A 120 1.36 -5.20 -3.25
CA SER A 120 0.18 -4.50 -3.74
C SER A 120 -1.12 -5.11 -3.23
N LEU A 121 -2.20 -4.34 -3.32
CA LEU A 121 -3.56 -4.86 -3.35
C LEU A 121 -3.75 -5.77 -4.59
N PRO A 122 -4.72 -6.71 -4.56
CA PRO A 122 -4.98 -7.56 -5.72
C PRO A 122 -5.28 -6.75 -6.97
N VAL A 123 -4.53 -7.03 -8.04
CA VAL A 123 -4.63 -6.34 -9.33
C VAL A 123 -4.97 -7.35 -10.42
N ARG A 124 -5.67 -6.90 -11.46
CA ARG A 124 -5.90 -7.71 -12.66
C ARG A 124 -4.58 -7.90 -13.40
N VAL A 125 -4.26 -9.15 -13.70
CA VAL A 125 -3.14 -9.57 -14.53
C VAL A 125 -3.71 -10.25 -15.76
N THR A 126 -3.36 -9.76 -16.94
CA THR A 126 -3.75 -10.33 -18.23
C THR A 126 -2.54 -11.03 -18.84
N VAL A 127 -2.74 -12.22 -19.39
CA VAL A 127 -1.68 -13.04 -19.97
C VAL A 127 -1.91 -13.17 -21.47
N ALA A 128 -0.84 -13.03 -22.25
CA ALA A 128 -0.88 -13.18 -23.69
C ALA A 128 -1.44 -14.56 -24.08
N GLN A 129 -2.39 -14.58 -25.01
CA GLN A 129 -3.00 -15.82 -25.49
C GLN A 129 -2.29 -16.31 -26.76
N PRO A 130 -2.38 -17.60 -27.10
CA PRO A 130 -1.84 -18.11 -28.37
C PRO A 130 -2.41 -17.42 -29.61
N SER A 131 -3.63 -16.89 -29.52
CA SER A 131 -4.30 -16.09 -30.56
C SER A 131 -3.77 -14.65 -30.68
N GLY A 132 -2.83 -14.25 -29.84
CA GLY A 132 -2.27 -12.90 -29.76
C GLY A 132 -2.57 -12.21 -28.42
N GLY A 133 -2.00 -11.01 -28.26
CA GLY A 133 -2.08 -10.19 -27.04
C GLY A 133 -0.71 -9.98 -26.40
N LEU A 134 -0.65 -9.03 -25.47
CA LEU A 134 0.52 -8.80 -24.61
C LEU A 134 0.13 -9.14 -23.18
N ASN A 135 1.14 -9.51 -22.40
CA ASN A 135 0.97 -9.56 -20.96
C ASN A 135 0.65 -8.15 -20.46
N ALA A 136 -0.08 -8.02 -19.37
CA ALA A 136 -0.34 -6.72 -18.78
C ALA A 136 -0.63 -6.84 -17.29
N ILE A 137 -0.15 -5.87 -16.53
CA ILE A 137 -0.49 -5.69 -15.12
C ILE A 137 -1.32 -4.41 -15.05
N GLY A 138 -2.47 -4.47 -14.38
CA GLY A 138 -3.25 -3.27 -14.08
C GLY A 138 -2.47 -2.29 -13.19
N ARG A 139 -3.04 -1.09 -12.99
CA ARG A 139 -2.45 -0.12 -12.06
C ARG A 139 -2.35 -0.72 -10.65
N LEU A 140 -1.15 -0.72 -10.08
CA LEU A 140 -0.93 -1.17 -8.72
C LEU A 140 -1.43 -0.13 -7.73
N GLU A 141 -2.07 -0.61 -6.68
CA GLU A 141 -2.46 0.16 -5.50
C GLU A 141 -1.94 -0.57 -4.26
N PHE A 142 -1.66 0.17 -3.21
CA PHE A 142 -0.98 -0.29 -2.00
C PHE A 142 -1.77 0.02 -0.74
N GLY A 143 -2.87 0.79 -0.85
CA GLY A 143 -3.67 1.24 0.29
C GLY A 143 -3.09 2.47 0.99
N ILE A 144 -2.08 3.10 0.38
CA ILE A 144 -1.40 4.31 0.86
C ILE A 144 -1.55 5.48 -0.12
N GLU A 145 -2.48 5.40 -1.07
CA GLU A 145 -2.74 6.46 -2.05
C GLU A 145 -3.54 7.63 -1.47
N ARG A 146 -3.92 7.57 -0.20
CA ARG A 146 -4.72 8.59 0.49
C ARG A 146 -4.10 8.91 1.84
N TYR A 147 -3.93 10.19 2.10
CA TYR A 147 -3.49 10.70 3.39
C TYR A 147 -4.47 11.76 3.88
N TYR A 148 -5.04 11.56 5.07
CA TYR A 148 -6.07 12.45 5.62
C TYR A 148 -5.41 13.59 6.37
N VAL A 149 -5.86 14.82 6.11
CA VAL A 149 -5.27 16.04 6.65
C VAL A 149 -6.35 16.90 7.30
N PRO A 150 -6.00 17.83 8.19
CA PRO A 150 -6.96 18.79 8.72
C PRO A 150 -7.60 19.64 7.62
N GLU A 151 -8.81 20.13 7.91
CA GLU A 151 -9.58 20.94 6.97
C GLU A 151 -8.84 22.21 6.55
N GLY A 152 -8.75 22.42 5.24
CA GLY A 152 -8.10 23.60 4.65
C GLY A 152 -6.59 23.49 4.43
N GLU A 153 -5.93 22.40 4.85
CA GLU A 153 -4.47 22.23 4.68
C GLU A 153 -4.09 21.50 3.38
N GLY A 154 -5.05 20.83 2.73
CA GLY A 154 -4.80 20.02 1.51
C GLY A 154 -4.25 20.80 0.32
N LEU A 155 -4.59 22.09 0.17
CA LEU A 155 -4.20 22.89 -0.99
C LEU A 155 -2.68 23.17 -1.04
N GLU A 156 -2.06 23.47 0.09
CA GLU A 156 -0.62 23.75 0.14
C GLU A 156 0.21 22.49 -0.11
N ILE A 157 -0.28 21.35 0.38
CA ILE A 157 0.30 20.04 0.12
C ILE A 157 0.20 19.70 -1.36
N GLU A 158 -0.94 19.94 -1.99
CA GLU A 158 -1.11 19.71 -3.43
C GLU A 158 -0.18 20.59 -4.26
N LYS A 159 -0.03 21.88 -3.92
CA LYS A 159 0.93 22.76 -4.58
C LYS A 159 2.36 22.24 -4.44
N ALA A 160 2.74 21.76 -3.25
CA ALA A 160 4.05 21.17 -3.03
C ALA A 160 4.23 19.86 -3.82
N GLN A 161 3.19 19.02 -3.89
CA GLN A 161 3.18 17.78 -4.67
C GLN A 161 3.31 18.05 -6.17
N ASN A 162 2.58 19.03 -6.69
CA ASN A 162 2.65 19.47 -8.09
C ASN A 162 4.04 20.03 -8.46
N GLN A 163 4.81 20.47 -7.46
CA GLN A 163 6.19 20.94 -7.61
C GLN A 163 7.23 19.83 -7.34
N GLY A 164 6.79 18.59 -7.09
CA GLY A 164 7.68 17.45 -6.79
C GLY A 164 8.40 17.54 -5.45
N ARG A 165 7.92 18.39 -4.53
CA ARG A 165 8.53 18.65 -3.22
C ARG A 165 8.02 17.73 -2.11
N THR A 166 7.02 16.89 -2.40
CA THR A 166 6.36 16.04 -1.41
C THR A 166 6.92 14.62 -1.44
N THR A 167 7.31 14.14 -0.27
CA THR A 167 7.74 12.76 -0.03
C THR A 167 6.95 12.16 1.12
N VAL A 168 6.91 10.82 1.16
CA VAL A 168 6.17 10.09 2.19
C VAL A 168 7.09 9.05 2.80
N ALA A 169 7.21 9.06 4.12
CA ALA A 169 7.83 7.98 4.85
C ALA A 169 6.80 6.88 5.06
N VAL A 170 7.11 5.68 4.57
CA VAL A 170 6.26 4.49 4.66
C VAL A 170 6.96 3.43 5.48
N ARG A 171 6.25 2.84 6.42
CA ARG A 171 6.69 1.66 7.17
C ARG A 171 6.17 0.42 6.48
N ILE A 172 7.06 -0.52 6.19
CA ILE A 172 6.71 -1.79 5.54
C ILE A 172 6.93 -2.93 6.51
N SER A 173 5.89 -3.74 6.70
CA SER A 173 5.93 -4.92 7.54
C SER A 173 6.78 -6.05 6.93
N PRO A 174 7.17 -7.07 7.72
CA PRO A 174 7.82 -8.25 7.18
C PRO A 174 7.01 -9.00 6.12
N ASP A 175 5.68 -8.88 6.09
CA ASP A 175 4.81 -9.46 5.05
C ASP A 175 4.53 -8.52 3.87
N GLY A 176 5.20 -7.37 3.81
CA GLY A 176 5.15 -6.41 2.71
C GLY A 176 3.96 -5.46 2.74
N ALA A 177 3.20 -5.43 3.85
CA ALA A 177 2.11 -4.49 4.04
C ALA A 177 2.67 -3.09 4.37
N PRO A 178 2.28 -2.05 3.61
CA PRO A 178 2.72 -0.67 3.86
C PRO A 178 1.76 0.08 4.78
N GLN A 179 2.30 1.03 5.54
CA GLN A 179 1.54 2.04 6.26
C GLN A 179 2.28 3.38 6.19
N ILE A 180 1.58 4.46 5.88
CA ILE A 180 2.17 5.80 5.90
C ILE A 180 2.50 6.15 7.34
N ALA A 181 3.75 6.53 7.60
CA ALA A 181 4.18 7.04 8.89
C ALA A 181 4.20 8.57 8.89
N ARG A 182 4.71 9.19 7.81
CA ARG A 182 4.88 10.65 7.75
C ARG A 182 4.66 11.19 6.35
N LEU A 183 4.03 12.36 6.28
CA LEU A 183 3.98 13.19 5.08
C LEU A 183 5.00 14.32 5.22
N MET A 184 5.82 14.52 4.20
CA MET A 184 6.95 15.44 4.23
C MET A 184 6.94 16.39 3.03
N ILE A 185 7.38 17.62 3.25
CA ILE A 185 7.61 18.62 2.20
C ILE A 185 9.03 19.15 2.35
N ASP A 186 9.80 19.15 1.28
CA ASP A 186 11.20 19.62 1.27
C ASP A 186 12.10 18.93 2.32
N GLY A 187 11.79 17.68 2.66
CA GLY A 187 12.54 16.89 3.66
C GLY A 187 12.13 17.16 5.12
N GLU A 188 11.22 18.10 5.37
CA GLU A 188 10.67 18.35 6.71
C GLU A 188 9.36 17.59 6.92
N THR A 189 9.16 17.07 8.14
CA THR A 189 7.92 16.36 8.49
C THR A 189 6.79 17.37 8.69
N LEU A 190 5.73 17.26 7.89
CA LEU A 190 4.52 18.06 8.01
C LEU A 190 3.51 17.39 8.94
N TYR A 191 3.26 16.09 8.73
CA TYR A 191 2.43 15.28 9.63
C TYR A 191 3.08 13.94 9.91
N GLU A 192 2.77 13.42 11.09
CA GLU A 192 3.19 12.11 11.56
C GLU A 192 1.98 11.36 12.11
N GLU A 193 1.83 10.11 11.67
CA GLU A 193 0.77 9.24 12.13
C GLU A 193 1.05 8.74 13.55
N PRO A 194 0.11 8.89 14.49
CA PRO A 194 0.22 8.25 15.79
C PRO A 194 0.09 6.73 15.66
N LEU A 195 0.58 6.01 16.66
CA LEU A 195 0.45 4.56 16.70
C LEU A 195 -1.00 4.08 16.93
N TYR A 196 -1.84 4.89 17.60
CA TYR A 196 -3.21 4.56 18.02
C TYR A 196 -4.15 5.75 17.94
#